data_AF-A0A6C0DPK7-F1
#
_entry.id   AF-A0A6C0DPK7-F1
#
_cell.length_a   1.000
_cell.length_b   1.000
_cell.length_c   1.000
_cell.angle_alpha   90.00
_cell.angle_beta   90.00
_cell.angle_gamma   90.00
#
_symmetry.space_group_name_H-M   'P 1'
#
loop_
_entity.id
_entity.type
_entity.pdbx_description
1 polymer ?
#
loop_
_entity_poly.entity_id
_entity_poly.type
_entity_poly.pdbx_seq_one_letter_code
_entity_poly.pdbx_strand_id
1 'polypeptide(L)'
;MYSYLVEFLGTAFFVYIILATGNPIAIGAALALVYLITNPISGGHINPAVTIALVSANQLEVKHLVPYCLAQVFGALVALELYKRYQL
;
A
#
# COMPACT_ATOMS: atom_id res chain seq x y z
N MET A 1 8.47 6.57 11.83
CA MET A 1 9.36 5.83 10.90
C MET A 1 8.72 4.51 10.46
N TYR A 2 8.30 3.65 11.39
CA TYR A 2 7.65 2.38 11.07
C TYR A 2 6.42 2.51 10.16
N SER A 3 5.58 3.54 10.33
CA SER A 3 4.38 3.74 9.49
C SER A 3 4.71 3.89 8.00
N TYR A 4 5.77 4.61 7.64
CA TYR A 4 6.17 4.79 6.23
C TYR A 4 6.71 3.49 5.62
N LEU A 5 7.46 2.70 6.41
CA LEU A 5 7.96 1.40 5.99
C LEU A 5 6.80 0.42 5.78
N VAL A 6 5.81 0.45 6.65
CA VAL A 6 4.61 -0.40 6.57
C VAL A 6 3.77 -0.05 5.34
N GLU A 7 3.57 1.24 5.05
CA GLU A 7 2.90 1.69 3.82
C GLU A 7 3.66 1.22 2.57
N PHE A 8 4.99 1.33 2.56
CA PHE A 8 5.83 0.85 1.45
C PHE A 8 5.73 -0.67 1.26
N LEU A 9 5.94 -1.46 2.31
CA LEU A 9 5.93 -2.93 2.23
C LEU A 9 4.51 -3.46 1.94
N GLY A 10 3.50 -2.86 2.56
CA GLY A 10 2.09 -3.19 2.35
C GLY A 10 1.66 -2.95 0.91
N THR A 11 1.98 -1.78 0.34
CA THR A 11 1.70 -1.50 -1.07
C THR A 11 2.50 -2.39 -2.00
N ALA A 12 3.78 -2.67 -1.70
CA ALA A 12 4.59 -3.55 -2.52
C ALA A 12 3.99 -4.96 -2.62
N PHE A 13 3.60 -5.54 -1.48
CA PHE A 13 2.94 -6.85 -1.45
C PHE A 13 1.60 -6.82 -2.18
N PHE A 14 0.75 -5.83 -1.87
CA PHE A 14 -0.59 -5.75 -2.46
C PHE A 14 -0.55 -5.60 -3.98
N VAL A 15 0.29 -4.70 -4.51
CA VAL A 15 0.44 -4.49 -5.95
C VAL A 15 1.05 -5.72 -6.63
N TYR A 16 1.97 -6.43 -5.99
CA TYR A 16 2.51 -7.67 -6.55
C TYR A 16 1.40 -8.71 -6.77
N ILE A 17 0.51 -8.91 -5.79
CA ILE A 17 -0.62 -9.85 -5.92
C ILE A 17 -1.56 -9.45 -7.07
N ILE A 18 -1.82 -8.15 -7.25
CA ILE A 18 -2.62 -7.65 -8.37
C ILE A 18 -1.98 -8.05 -9.70
N LEU A 19 -0.67 -7.78 -9.86
CA LEU A 19 0.07 -8.07 -11.09
C LEU A 19 0.21 -9.57 -11.36
N ALA A 20 0.48 -10.37 -10.33
CA ALA A 20 0.72 -11.80 -10.46
C ALA A 20 -0.55 -12.60 -10.76
N THR A 21 -1.69 -12.19 -10.19
CA THR A 21 -2.91 -13.01 -10.25
C THR A 21 -4.00 -12.46 -11.16
N GLY A 22 -4.20 -11.14 -11.20
CA GLY A 22 -5.37 -10.51 -11.82
C GLY A 22 -6.74 -11.01 -11.30
N ASN A 23 -6.76 -11.85 -10.25
CA ASN A 23 -7.96 -12.51 -9.78
C ASN A 23 -8.63 -11.66 -8.68
N PRO A 24 -9.91 -11.26 -8.84
CA PRO A 24 -10.57 -10.37 -7.89
C PRO A 24 -10.64 -10.90 -6.45
N ILE A 25 -10.80 -12.21 -6.27
CA ILE A 25 -10.87 -12.84 -4.93
C ILE A 25 -9.50 -12.79 -4.27
N ALA A 26 -8.43 -13.11 -5.01
CA ALA A 26 -7.06 -13.04 -4.50
C ALA A 26 -6.68 -11.60 -4.11
N ILE A 27 -7.04 -10.63 -4.94
CA ILE A 27 -6.81 -9.20 -4.69
C ILE A 27 -7.56 -8.76 -3.42
N GLY A 28 -8.85 -9.11 -3.30
CA GLY A 28 -9.64 -8.77 -2.12
C GLY A 28 -9.10 -9.40 -0.83
N ALA A 29 -8.71 -10.67 -0.88
CA ALA A 29 -8.12 -11.37 0.25
C ALA A 29 -6.76 -10.76 0.66
N ALA A 30 -5.91 -10.44 -0.31
CA ALA A 30 -4.63 -9.77 -0.04
C ALA A 30 -4.84 -8.38 0.56
N LEU A 31 -5.79 -7.60 0.05
CA LEU A 31 -6.13 -6.29 0.61
C LEU A 31 -6.56 -6.41 2.08
N ALA A 32 -7.47 -7.35 2.38
CA ALA A 32 -7.93 -7.59 3.75
C ALA A 32 -6.78 -7.98 4.69
N LEU A 33 -5.91 -8.89 4.24
CA LEU A 33 -4.75 -9.32 5.03
C LEU A 33 -3.78 -8.16 5.30
N VAL A 34 -3.40 -7.41 4.26
CA VAL A 34 -2.49 -6.27 4.40
C VAL A 34 -3.12 -5.24 5.34
N TYR A 35 -4.40 -4.92 5.19
CA TYR A 35 -5.09 -3.98 6.07
C TYR A 35 -5.03 -4.44 7.53
N LEU A 36 -5.36 -5.70 7.84
CA LEU A 36 -5.32 -6.22 9.21
C LEU A 36 -3.94 -6.07 9.87
N ILE A 37 -2.87 -6.26 9.09
CA ILE A 37 -1.49 -6.14 9.58
C ILE A 37 -1.07 -4.67 9.71
N THR A 38 -1.42 -3.84 8.73
CA THR A 38 -0.87 -2.48 8.59
C THR A 38 -1.69 -1.40 9.30
N ASN A 39 -2.98 -1.63 9.50
CA ASN A 39 -3.91 -0.72 10.17
C ASN A 39 -3.41 -0.24 11.55
N PRO A 40 -3.02 -1.11 12.50
CA PRO A 40 -2.60 -0.64 13.84
C PRO A 40 -1.30 0.19 13.86
N ILE A 41 -0.54 0.22 12.76
CA ILE A 41 0.78 0.89 12.70
C ILE A 41 0.72 2.19 11.87
N SER A 42 -0.05 2.18 10.79
CA SER A 42 -0.04 3.26 9.78
C SER A 42 -1.42 3.80 9.43
N GLY A 43 -2.49 3.11 9.80
CA GLY A 43 -3.84 3.29 9.22
C GLY A 43 -4.09 2.39 8.01
N GLY A 44 -3.04 1.74 7.48
CA GLY A 44 -3.16 0.76 6.41
C GLY A 44 -3.77 1.33 5.13
N HIS A 45 -3.33 2.52 4.73
CA HIS A 45 -3.92 3.23 3.59
C HIS A 45 -3.52 2.56 2.29
N ILE A 46 -2.23 2.20 2.17
CA ILE A 46 -1.58 1.44 1.08
C ILE A 46 -1.92 1.94 -0.32
N ASN A 47 -2.39 3.19 -0.42
CA ASN A 47 -2.97 3.81 -1.59
C ASN A 47 -2.94 5.35 -1.44
N PRO A 48 -2.35 6.07 -2.42
CA PRO A 48 -2.31 7.53 -2.38
C PRO A 48 -3.70 8.18 -2.33
N ALA A 49 -4.68 7.64 -3.04
CA ALA A 49 -6.04 8.17 -3.06
C ALA A 49 -6.72 8.06 -1.68
N VAL A 50 -6.50 6.96 -0.96
CA VAL A 50 -7.01 6.77 0.41
C VAL A 50 -6.33 7.76 1.35
N THR A 51 -5.02 7.94 1.23
CA THR A 51 -4.27 8.92 2.04
C THR A 51 -4.78 10.34 1.80
N ILE A 52 -4.95 10.73 0.54
CA ILE A 52 -5.50 12.05 0.17
C ILE A 52 -6.92 12.22 0.73
N ALA A 53 -7.77 11.20 0.63
CA ALA A 53 -9.14 11.24 1.13
C ALA A 53 -9.19 11.44 2.66
N LEU A 54 -8.36 10.71 3.41
CA LEU A 54 -8.31 10.82 4.87
C LEU A 54 -7.74 12.17 5.34
N VAL A 55 -6.73 12.70 4.64
CA VAL A 55 -6.23 14.06 4.90
C VAL A 55 -7.32 15.09 4.62
N SER A 56 -8.04 14.95 3.50
CA SER A 56 -9.14 15.86 3.12
C SER A 56 -10.31 15.80 4.10
N ALA A 57 -10.52 14.66 4.75
CA ALA A 57 -11.52 14.45 5.79
C ALA A 57 -11.03 14.86 7.20
N ASN A 58 -9.83 15.43 7.34
CA ASN A 58 -9.17 15.74 8.63
C ASN A 58 -9.01 14.50 9.55
N GLN A 59 -8.92 13.30 8.96
CA GLN A 59 -8.72 12.03 9.68
C GLN A 59 -7.25 11.60 9.71
N LEU A 60 -6.39 12.26 8.93
CA LEU A 60 -4.93 12.10 8.94
C LEU A 60 -4.26 13.47 8.96
N GLU A 61 -3.21 13.63 9.77
CA GLU A 61 -2.42 14.86 9.75
C GLU A 61 -1.79 15.11 8.37
N VAL A 62 -1.93 16.33 7.85
CA VAL A 62 -1.41 16.74 6.52
C VAL A 62 0.08 16.44 6.35
N LYS A 63 0.88 16.48 7.42
CA LYS A 63 2.32 16.15 7.39
C LYS A 63 2.62 14.75 6.85
N HIS A 64 1.66 13.82 6.93
CA HIS A 64 1.80 12.46 6.44
C HIS A 64 1.44 12.29 4.97
N LEU A 65 0.75 13.26 4.36
CA LEU A 65 0.26 13.17 2.98
C LEU A 65 1.37 12.79 1.99
N VAL A 66 2.39 13.64 1.86
CA VAL A 66 3.47 13.44 0.89
C VAL A 66 4.31 12.20 1.23
N PRO A 67 4.79 11.99 2.48
CA PRO A 67 5.57 10.80 2.83
C PRO A 67 4.83 9.48 2.59
N TYR A 68 3.54 9.40 2.91
CA TYR A 68 2.75 8.19 2.67
C TYR A 68 2.58 7.92 1.18
N CYS A 69 2.20 8.95 0.40
CA CYS A 69 2.05 8.79 -1.05
C CYS A 69 3.36 8.35 -1.71
N LEU A 70 4.50 8.92 -1.30
CA LEU A 70 5.81 8.49 -1.79
C LEU A 70 6.12 7.04 -1.42
N ALA A 71 5.91 6.64 -0.15
CA ALA A 71 6.13 5.27 0.29
C ALA A 71 5.28 4.27 -0.52
N GLN A 72 4.01 4.57 -0.73
CA GLN A 72 3.08 3.73 -1.51
C GLN A 72 3.50 3.64 -2.98
N VAL A 73 3.82 4.77 -3.62
CA VAL A 73 4.27 4.80 -5.02
C VAL A 73 5.57 4.01 -5.19
N PHE A 74 6.57 4.22 -4.32
CA PHE A 74 7.81 3.44 -4.38
C PHE A 74 7.59 1.96 -4.09
N GLY A 75 6.68 1.61 -3.18
CA GLY A 75 6.30 0.22 -2.92
C GLY A 75 5.71 -0.43 -4.17
N ALA A 76 4.78 0.25 -4.86
CA ALA A 76 4.21 -0.21 -6.12
C ALA A 76 5.25 -0.38 -7.23
N LEU A 77 6.20 0.56 -7.35
CA LEU A 77 7.29 0.46 -8.33
C LEU A 77 8.22 -0.72 -8.05
N VAL A 78 8.52 -1.01 -6.78
CA VAL A 78 9.30 -2.20 -6.41
C VAL A 78 8.52 -3.47 -6.74
N ALA A 79 7.22 -3.52 -6.47
CA ALA A 79 6.37 -4.65 -6.86
C ALA A 79 6.41 -4.91 -8.37
N LEU A 80 6.31 -3.84 -9.17
CA LEU A 80 6.38 -3.92 -10.63
C LEU A 80 7.73 -4.48 -11.10
N GLU A 81 8.84 -3.98 -10.54
CA GLU A 81 10.17 -4.45 -10.94
C GLU A 81 10.41 -5.90 -10.50
N LEU A 82 9.93 -6.30 -9.32
CA LEU A 82 9.96 -7.69 -8.86
C LEU A 82 9.19 -8.59 -9.82
N TYR A 83 7.94 -8.24 -10.17
CA TYR A 83 7.11 -9.01 -11.09
C TYR A 83 7.75 -9.19 -12.49
N LYS A 84 8.44 -8.15 -12.97
CA LYS A 84 9.15 -8.21 -14.26
C LYS A 84 10.39 -9.10 -14.22
N ARG A 85 11.14 -9.10 -13.10
CA ARG A 85 12.39 -9.87 -12.97
C ARG A 85 12.16 -11.31 -12.56
N TYR A 86 11.16 -11.54 -11.70
CA TYR A 86 10.87 -12.80 -11.07
C TYR A 86 9.37 -13.06 -11.20
N GLN A 87 9.01 -14.03 -12.04
CA GLN A 87 7.65 -14.54 -12.14
C GLN A 87 7.42 -15.53 -10.98
N LEU A 88 7.30 -15.00 -9.76
CA LEU A 88 6.92 -15.78 -8.57
C LEU A 88 5.41 -16.00 -8.53
#